data_AF-A0A817ZWR6-F1
#
_entry.id   AF-A0A817ZWR6-F1
#
_cell.length_a   1.000
_cell.length_b   1.000
_cell.length_c   1.000
_cell.angle_alpha   90.00
_cell.angle_beta   90.00
_cell.angle_gamma   90.00
#
_symmetry.space_group_name_H-M   'P 1'
#
loop_
_entity.id
_entity.type
_entity.pdbx_description
1 polymer ?
#
loop_
_entity_poly.entity_id
_entity_poly.type
_entity_poly.pdbx_seq_one_letter_code
_entity_poly.pdbx_strand_id
1 'polypeptide(L)'
;IYQCETILNASKFIHERKASIPLIAQAYQYLLTLPVTTASVERSFSKMKIVKNRLRTKMGDERLDSLLTCTLETFILDQLKSNELVEKWSNNKTGRRMQFV
;
A
#
# COMPACT_ATOMS: atom_id res chain seq x y z
N ILE A 1 10.39 -13.26 1.69
CA ILE A 1 11.80 -12.85 1.51
C ILE A 1 12.42 -13.65 0.36
N TYR A 2 12.44 -14.98 0.44
CA TYR A 2 12.95 -15.86 -0.64
C TYR A 2 12.37 -15.60 -2.04
N GLN A 3 11.06 -15.36 -2.14
CA GLN A 3 10.43 -15.14 -3.46
C GLN A 3 10.84 -13.81 -4.10
N CYS A 4 11.08 -12.76 -3.32
CA CYS A 4 11.55 -11.46 -3.86
C CYS A 4 12.99 -11.55 -4.37
N GLU A 5 13.85 -12.31 -3.69
CA GLU A 5 15.25 -12.49 -4.08
C GLU A 5 15.36 -13.30 -5.38
N THR A 6 14.57 -14.37 -5.53
CA THR A 6 14.49 -15.13 -6.78
C THR A 6 13.97 -14.29 -7.94
N ILE A 7 12.95 -13.45 -7.71
CA ILE A 7 12.40 -12.53 -8.72
C ILE A 7 13.45 -11.48 -9.13
N LEU A 8 14.22 -10.95 -8.18
CA LEU A 8 15.27 -9.97 -8.46
C LEU A 8 16.43 -10.56 -9.28
N ASN A 9 16.78 -11.81 -9.02
CA ASN A 9 17.83 -12.51 -9.77
C ASN A 9 17.35 -12.87 -11.19
N ALA A 10 16.09 -13.32 -11.32
CA ALA A 10 15.48 -13.62 -12.61
C ALA A 10 15.32 -12.36 -13.48
N SER A 11 14.97 -11.21 -12.90
CA SER A 11 14.85 -9.95 -13.63
C SER A 11 16.20 -9.45 -14.17
N LYS A 12 17.28 -9.57 -13.37
CA LYS A 12 18.65 -9.26 -13.83
C LYS A 12 19.08 -10.14 -15.00
N PHE A 13 18.84 -11.44 -14.91
CA PHE A 13 19.18 -12.40 -15.98
C PHE A 13 18.43 -12.10 -17.30
N ILE A 14 17.14 -11.77 -17.22
CA ILE A 14 16.33 -11.42 -18.39
C ILE A 14 16.76 -10.06 -18.97
N HIS A 15 17.17 -9.11 -18.12
CA HIS A 15 17.67 -7.82 -18.57
C HIS A 15 18.99 -7.95 -19.34
N GLU A 16 19.92 -8.78 -18.86
CA GLU A 16 21.19 -9.06 -19.54
C GLU A 16 20.99 -9.68 -20.94
N ARG A 17 19.94 -10.48 -21.12
CA ARG A 17 19.63 -11.17 -22.39
C ARG A 17 18.52 -10.52 -23.21
N LYS A 18 18.09 -9.31 -22.86
CA LYS A 18 16.94 -8.62 -23.49
C LYS A 18 17.09 -8.48 -25.00
N ALA A 19 18.31 -8.29 -25.51
CA ALA A 19 18.60 -8.18 -26.94
C ALA A 19 18.40 -9.50 -27.71
N SER A 20 18.60 -10.65 -27.07
CA SER A 20 18.47 -11.97 -27.68
C SER A 20 17.06 -12.56 -27.56
N ILE A 21 16.25 -12.10 -26.60
CA ILE A 21 14.90 -12.62 -26.31
C ILE A 21 13.89 -11.50 -25.99
N PRO A 22 13.60 -10.59 -26.93
CA PRO A 22 12.78 -9.40 -26.68
C PRO A 22 11.35 -9.74 -26.24
N LEU A 23 10.73 -10.76 -26.83
CA LEU A 23 9.34 -11.16 -26.53
C LEU A 23 9.19 -11.68 -25.09
N ILE A 24 10.14 -12.52 -24.65
CA ILE A 24 10.16 -13.10 -23.31
C ILE A 24 10.43 -12.01 -22.27
N ALA A 25 11.35 -11.08 -22.56
CA ALA A 25 11.62 -9.95 -21.69
C ALA A 25 10.38 -9.05 -21.52
N GLN A 26 9.60 -8.85 -22.58
CA GLN A 26 8.38 -8.06 -22.54
C GLN A 26 7.26 -8.77 -21.77
N ALA A 27 7.03 -10.07 -22.03
CA ALA A 27 6.08 -10.89 -21.26
C ALA A 27 6.41 -10.92 -19.77
N TYR A 28 7.69 -11.01 -19.43
CA TYR A 28 8.16 -10.99 -18.04
C TYR A 28 7.96 -9.62 -17.38
N GLN A 29 8.17 -8.51 -18.11
CA GLN A 29 7.83 -7.19 -17.61
C GLN A 29 6.34 -7.06 -17.30
N TYR A 30 5.48 -7.56 -18.19
CA TYR A 30 4.04 -7.59 -17.91
C TYR A 30 3.73 -8.44 -16.67
N LEU A 31 4.34 -9.62 -16.54
CA LEU A 31 4.19 -10.47 -15.37
C LEU A 31 4.64 -9.77 -14.08
N LEU A 32 5.72 -8.99 -14.10
CA LEU A 32 6.20 -8.23 -12.94
C LEU A 32 5.31 -7.04 -12.58
N THR A 33 4.69 -6.40 -13.58
CA THR A 33 3.72 -5.32 -13.34
C THR A 33 2.37 -5.83 -12.88
N LEU A 34 1.99 -7.04 -13.30
CA LEU A 34 0.90 -7.75 -12.68
C LEU A 34 1.31 -8.03 -11.24
N PRO A 35 0.45 -7.75 -10.24
CA PRO A 35 0.77 -8.04 -8.86
C PRO A 35 0.92 -9.57 -8.69
N VAL A 36 2.14 -10.08 -8.88
CA VAL A 36 2.52 -11.48 -8.60
C VAL A 36 2.27 -11.81 -7.13
N THR A 37 2.23 -10.81 -6.27
CA THR A 37 1.90 -10.92 -4.85
C THR A 37 0.41 -10.67 -4.61
N THR A 38 -0.45 -11.48 -5.22
CA THR A 38 -1.92 -11.46 -4.97
C THR A 38 -2.22 -11.42 -3.48
N ALA A 39 -1.50 -12.20 -2.68
CA ALA A 39 -1.68 -12.26 -1.23
C ALA A 39 -1.50 -10.93 -0.49
N SER A 40 -0.62 -10.03 -0.95
CA SER A 40 -0.41 -8.72 -0.31
C SER A 40 -1.59 -7.79 -0.59
N VAL A 41 -1.97 -7.72 -1.87
CA VAL A 41 -3.09 -6.93 -2.35
C VAL A 41 -4.42 -7.44 -1.77
N GLU A 42 -4.66 -8.75 -1.80
CA GLU A 42 -5.81 -9.41 -1.18
C GLU A 42 -5.89 -9.16 0.33
N ARG A 43 -4.76 -9.18 1.04
CA ARG A 43 -4.70 -8.85 2.47
C ARG A 43 -5.11 -7.39 2.72
N SER A 44 -4.65 -6.45 1.91
CA SER A 44 -5.06 -5.04 2.00
C SER A 44 -6.55 -4.85 1.68
N PHE A 45 -7.07 -5.50 0.63
CA PHE A 45 -8.50 -5.48 0.31
C PHE A 45 -9.36 -6.12 1.39
N SER A 46 -8.89 -7.20 2.03
CA SER A 46 -9.57 -7.83 3.15
C SER A 46 -9.69 -6.89 4.35
N LYS A 47 -8.61 -6.18 4.71
CA LYS A 47 -8.63 -5.14 5.76
C LYS A 47 -9.62 -4.02 5.42
N MET A 48 -9.58 -3.51 4.20
CA MET A 48 -10.53 -2.48 3.73
C MET A 48 -11.98 -2.97 3.84
N LYS A 49 -12.25 -4.21 3.43
CA LYS A 49 -13.60 -4.81 3.52
C LYS A 49 -14.10 -4.84 4.97
N ILE A 50 -13.25 -5.20 5.92
CA ILE A 50 -13.58 -5.19 7.35
C ILE A 50 -13.91 -3.76 7.82
N VAL A 51 -13.08 -2.78 7.48
CA VAL A 51 -13.27 -1.37 7.86
C VAL A 51 -14.58 -0.83 7.28
N LYS A 52 -14.81 -1.02 5.98
CA LYS A 52 -16.02 -0.61 5.29
C LYS A 52 -17.26 -1.24 5.92
N ASN A 53 -17.26 -2.56 6.15
CA ASN A 53 -18.42 -3.24 6.73
C ASN A 53 -18.71 -2.80 8.18
N ARG A 54 -17.67 -2.60 8.99
CA ARG A 54 -17.83 -2.18 10.40
C ARG A 54 -18.33 -0.75 10.54
N LEU A 55 -17.98 0.14 9.61
CA LEU A 55 -18.25 1.58 9.72
C LEU A 55 -19.35 2.11 8.78
N ARG A 56 -19.89 1.27 7.87
CA ARG A 56 -20.89 1.65 6.85
C ARG A 56 -22.08 2.46 7.36
N THR A 57 -22.49 2.28 8.61
CA THR A 57 -23.66 2.95 9.20
C THR A 57 -23.32 3.95 10.30
N LYS A 58 -22.04 4.11 10.64
CA LYS A 58 -21.58 4.91 11.79
C LYS A 58 -20.75 6.12 11.41
N MET A 59 -20.38 6.29 10.13
CA MET A 59 -19.40 7.28 9.70
C MET A 59 -19.83 7.89 8.36
N GLY A 60 -19.55 9.19 8.17
CA GLY A 60 -19.76 9.87 6.90
C GLY A 60 -18.78 9.40 5.82
N ASP A 61 -19.18 9.57 4.56
CA ASP A 61 -18.44 9.05 3.40
C ASP A 61 -17.02 9.63 3.29
N GLU A 62 -16.83 10.95 3.51
CA GLU A 62 -15.51 11.61 3.42
C GLU A 62 -14.50 11.01 4.41
N ARG A 63 -14.96 10.70 5.61
CA ARG A 63 -14.11 10.13 6.65
C ARG A 63 -13.86 8.65 6.44
N LEU A 64 -14.85 7.93 5.93
CA LEU A 64 -14.66 6.55 5.53
C LEU A 64 -13.59 6.47 4.43
N ASP A 65 -13.64 7.34 3.43
CA ASP A 65 -12.68 7.41 2.33
C ASP A 65 -11.25 7.72 2.80
N SER A 66 -11.12 8.71 3.68
CA SER A 66 -9.84 9.04 4.33
C SER A 66 -9.26 7.86 5.11
N LEU A 67 -10.11 7.11 5.82
CA LEU A 67 -9.69 5.93 6.57
C LEU A 67 -9.30 4.77 5.66
N LEU A 68 -10.04 4.57 4.56
CA LEU A 68 -9.71 3.55 3.58
C LEU A 68 -8.35 3.82 2.93
N THR A 69 -8.08 5.08 2.58
CA THR A 69 -6.76 5.52 2.08
C THR A 69 -5.66 5.19 3.07
N CYS A 70 -5.83 5.53 4.35
CA CYS A 70 -4.90 5.15 5.40
C CYS A 70 -4.70 3.62 5.51
N THR A 71 -5.76 2.82 5.35
CA THR A 71 -5.66 1.36 5.47
C THR A 71 -4.97 0.68 4.28
N LEU A 72 -5.01 1.29 3.10
CA LEU A 72 -4.31 0.83 1.91
C LEU A 72 -2.82 1.21 1.97
N GLU A 73 -2.54 2.40 2.47
CA GLU A 73 -1.19 2.97 2.57
C GLU A 73 -0.52 2.67 3.91
N THR A 74 -0.95 1.62 4.63
CA THR A 74 -0.38 1.28 5.95
C THR A 74 1.14 1.14 5.93
N PHE A 75 1.72 0.68 4.83
CA PHE A 75 3.19 0.57 4.69
C PHE A 75 3.90 1.93 4.75
N ILE A 76 3.29 2.98 4.19
CA ILE A 76 3.83 4.34 4.21
C ILE A 76 3.56 4.96 5.59
N LEU A 77 2.37 4.70 6.15
CA LEU A 77 2.03 5.16 7.50
C LEU A 77 2.94 4.54 8.58
N ASP A 78 3.35 3.28 8.43
CA ASP A 78 4.26 2.61 9.36
C ASP A 78 5.68 3.25 9.32
N GLN A 79 6.04 3.93 8.24
CA GLN A 79 7.31 4.68 8.13
C GLN A 79 7.20 6.09 8.75
N LEU A 80 5.99 6.60 8.96
CA LEU A 80 5.79 7.88 9.63
C LEU A 80 5.98 7.71 11.14
N LYS A 81 6.85 8.52 11.74
CA LYS A 81 7.00 8.56 13.20
C LYS A 81 5.75 9.18 13.82
N SER A 82 5.00 8.38 14.57
CA SER A 82 3.79 8.82 15.28
C SER A 82 4.02 10.06 16.14
N ASN A 83 5.21 10.18 16.76
CA ASN A 83 5.55 11.32 17.62
C ASN A 83 5.62 12.64 16.83
N GLU A 84 6.23 12.63 15.64
CA GLU A 84 6.30 13.81 14.76
C GLU A 84 4.91 14.20 14.25
N LEU A 85 4.04 13.22 14.03
CA LEU A 85 2.68 13.44 13.56
C LEU A 85 1.80 14.06 14.65
N VAL A 86 1.94 13.59 15.90
CA VAL A 86 1.26 14.16 17.07
C VAL A 86 1.75 15.57 17.35
N GLU A 87 3.06 15.82 17.27
CA GLU A 87 3.64 17.14 17.49
C GLU A 87 3.18 18.14 16.42
N LYS A 88 3.25 17.76 15.13
CA LYS A 88 2.71 18.58 14.04
C LYS A 88 1.23 18.87 14.22
N TRP A 89 0.44 17.88 14.62
CA TRP A 89 -0.99 18.08 14.88
C TRP A 89 -1.25 19.02 16.06
N SER A 90 -0.51 18.84 17.16
CA SER A 90 -0.60 19.68 18.36
C SER A 90 -0.24 21.13 18.06
N ASN A 91 0.80 21.35 17.27
CA ASN A 91 1.24 22.69 16.87
C ASN A 91 0.26 23.36 15.90
N ASN A 92 -0.56 22.60 15.19
CA ASN A 92 -1.49 23.09 14.18
C ASN A 92 -2.94 23.27 14.69
N LYS A 93 -3.21 22.98 15.97
CA LYS A 93 -4.53 23.20 16.58
C LYS A 93 -4.48 24.19 17.74
N THR A 94 -5.43 25.12 17.73
CA THR A 94 -5.69 26.08 18.82
C THR A 94 -6.50 25.48 19.98
N GLY A 95 -6.64 24.14 20.10
CA GLY A 95 -7.49 23.51 21.13
C GLY A 95 -7.25 22.01 21.37
N ARG A 96 -7.45 21.58 22.63
CA ARG A 96 -7.08 20.26 23.20
C ARG A 96 -7.87 19.03 22.73
N ARG A 97 -8.92 19.16 21.91
CA ARG A 97 -9.80 18.04 21.53
C ARG A 97 -9.58 17.56 20.10
N MET A 98 -9.43 16.24 19.94
CA MET A 98 -9.61 15.58 18.63
C MET A 98 -11.08 15.67 18.24
N GLN A 99 -11.39 16.62 17.37
CA GLN A 99 -12.66 16.63 16.66
C GLN A 99 -12.57 15.65 15.52
N PHE A 100 -13.37 14.61 15.68
CA PHE A 100 -13.65 13.57 14.72
C PHE A 100 -14.81 14.09 13.86
N VAL A 101 -14.51 14.98 12.90
CA VAL A 101 -15.48 15.42 11.87
C VAL A 101 -15.94 14.22 11.05
#